data_AF-A0AA88AH32-F1
#
_entry.id   AF-A0AA88AH32-F1
#
_cell.length_a   1.000
_cell.length_b   1.000
_cell.length_c   1.000
_cell.angle_alpha   90.00
_cell.angle_beta   90.00
_cell.angle_gamma   90.00
#
_symmetry.space_group_name_H-M   'P 1'
#
loop_
_entity.id
_entity.type
_entity.pdbx_description
1 polymer ?
#
loop_
_entity_poly.entity_id
_entity_poly.type
_entity_poly.pdbx_seq_one_letter_code
_entity_poly.pdbx_strand_id
1 'polypeptide(L)'
;MIRKPTSDTGHLFVSTRLWTREEKEIAIVSHSGFLYHTLSKFGDDRHATLTSEICTPFANCELRSMVIIDRSLLGSGSSTTD
;
A
#
# COMPACT_ATOMS: atom_id res chain seq x y z
N MET A 1 -13.50 -2.69 -27.44
CA MET A 1 -13.39 -1.54 -26.52
C MET A 1 -12.76 -2.01 -25.22
N ILE A 2 -11.43 -2.04 -25.14
CA ILE A 2 -10.72 -2.43 -23.92
C ILE A 2 -10.78 -1.23 -22.98
N ARG A 3 -11.55 -1.34 -21.89
CA ARG A 3 -11.53 -0.32 -20.83
C ARG A 3 -10.11 -0.29 -20.27
N LYS A 4 -9.37 0.78 -20.56
CA LYS A 4 -8.11 1.07 -19.87
C LYS A 4 -8.44 1.16 -18.37
N PRO A 5 -7.78 0.39 -17.50
CA PRO A 5 -7.99 0.54 -16.06
C PRO A 5 -7.56 1.95 -15.68
N THR A 6 -8.49 2.72 -15.13
CA THR A 6 -8.20 3.99 -14.46
C THR A 6 -7.18 3.71 -13.37
N SER A 7 -6.07 4.44 -13.37
CA SER A 7 -4.83 4.22 -12.59
C SER A 7 -5.01 4.15 -11.07
N ASP A 8 -6.23 4.38 -10.57
CA ASP A 8 -6.48 4.79 -9.19
C ASP A 8 -7.28 3.75 -8.39
N THR A 9 -7.81 2.69 -9.02
CA THR A 9 -8.66 1.69 -8.33
C THR A 9 -7.96 1.01 -7.15
N GLY A 10 -6.67 0.66 -7.31
CA GLY A 10 -5.89 0.04 -6.23
C GLY A 10 -5.64 0.99 -5.06
N HIS A 11 -5.29 2.24 -5.36
CA HIS A 11 -5.08 3.27 -4.33
C HIS A 11 -6.38 3.55 -3.56
N LEU A 12 -7.52 3.68 -4.25
CA LEU A 12 -8.82 3.84 -3.58
C LEU A 12 -9.17 2.64 -2.70
N PHE A 13 -8.89 1.41 -3.15
CA PHE A 13 -9.13 0.22 -2.36
C PHE A 13 -8.42 0.28 -1.00
N VAL A 14 -7.14 0.66 -0.98
CA VAL A 14 -6.39 0.77 0.27
C VAL A 14 -6.83 1.99 1.08
N SER A 15 -6.90 3.18 0.47
CA SER A 15 -7.15 4.45 1.18
C SER A 15 -8.59 4.66 1.65
N THR A 16 -9.60 4.14 0.94
CA THR A 16 -11.02 4.36 1.29
C THR A 16 -11.69 3.16 1.90
N ARG A 17 -11.22 1.94 1.60
CA ARG A 17 -11.91 0.70 2.01
C ARG A 17 -11.16 -0.10 3.06
N LEU A 18 -9.83 -0.21 2.96
CA LEU A 18 -9.05 -0.86 4.01
C LEU A 18 -8.76 0.08 5.17
N TRP A 19 -8.50 1.36 4.90
CA TRP A 19 -8.17 2.33 5.95
C TRP A 19 -9.34 2.73 6.85
N THR A 20 -10.59 2.58 6.37
CA THR A 20 -11.81 2.93 7.11
C THR A 20 -12.30 1.80 8.01
N ARG A 21 -11.63 0.66 7.99
CA ARG A 21 -11.97 -0.52 8.78
C ARG A 21 -11.37 -0.44 10.17
N GLU A 22 -12.04 -1.03 11.16
CA GLU A 22 -11.56 -1.08 12.55
C GLU A 22 -10.49 -2.17 12.75
N GLU A 23 -10.43 -3.13 11.82
CA GLU A 23 -9.50 -4.25 11.84
C GLU A 23 -8.05 -3.79 11.64
N LYS A 24 -7.18 -4.18 12.58
CA LYS A 24 -5.74 -3.84 12.55
C LYS A 24 -4.90 -4.78 11.71
N GLU A 25 -5.38 -6.01 11.50
CA GLU A 25 -4.70 -7.06 10.75
C GLU A 25 -5.63 -7.55 9.63
N ILE A 26 -5.24 -7.30 8.37
CA ILE A 26 -6.06 -7.61 7.21
C ILE A 26 -5.27 -8.52 6.27
N ALA A 27 -5.81 -9.71 6.00
CA ALA A 27 -5.31 -10.57 4.94
C ALA A 27 -6.03 -10.28 3.62
N ILE A 28 -5.27 -10.06 2.55
CA ILE A 28 -5.80 -9.78 1.21
C ILE A 28 -5.39 -10.93 0.29
N VAL A 29 -6.38 -11.62 -0.27
CA VAL A 29 -6.16 -12.68 -1.28
C VAL A 29 -6.61 -12.14 -2.63
N SER A 30 -5.66 -11.96 -3.55
CA SER A 30 -5.91 -11.43 -4.88
C SER A 30 -4.85 -11.92 -5.88
N HIS A 31 -5.01 -11.55 -7.14
CA HIS A 31 -4.02 -11.83 -8.17
C HIS A 31 -2.76 -10.98 -7.99
N SER A 32 -1.60 -11.54 -8.32
CA SER A 32 -0.29 -10.89 -8.20
C SER A 32 -0.26 -9.54 -8.94
N GLY A 33 -0.86 -9.44 -10.13
CA GLY A 33 -0.94 -8.19 -10.88
C GLY A 33 -1.72 -7.09 -10.15
N PHE A 34 -2.81 -7.44 -9.48
CA PHE A 34 -3.58 -6.47 -8.69
C PHE A 34 -2.78 -5.96 -7.49
N LEU A 35 -2.14 -6.87 -6.76
CA LEU A 35 -1.29 -6.53 -5.61
C LEU A 35 -0.11 -5.67 -6.04
N TYR A 36 0.60 -6.07 -7.09
CA TYR A 36 1.72 -5.33 -7.66
C TYR A 36 1.34 -3.89 -8.03
N HIS A 37 0.29 -3.70 -8.83
CA HIS A 37 -0.10 -2.36 -9.27
C HIS A 37 -0.60 -1.48 -8.12
N THR A 38 -1.29 -2.06 -7.15
CA THR A 38 -1.80 -1.35 -5.97
C THR A 38 -0.64 -0.91 -5.07
N LEU A 39 0.25 -1.83 -4.75
CA LEU A 39 1.37 -1.60 -3.84
C LEU A 39 2.44 -0.70 -4.46
N SER A 40 2.63 -0.75 -5.78
CA SER A 40 3.58 0.12 -6.48
C SER A 40 3.27 1.61 -6.33
N LYS A 41 2.02 1.98 -6.02
CA LYS A 41 1.63 3.37 -5.78
C LYS A 41 2.05 3.89 -4.39
N PHE A 42 2.33 3.00 -3.44
CA PHE A 42 2.78 3.38 -2.09
C PHE A 42 4.31 3.55 -1.98
N GLY A 43 5.05 3.14 -3.01
CA GLY A 43 6.51 3.15 -3.04
C GLY A 43 7.16 4.42 -3.61
N ASP A 44 6.39 5.46 -3.95
CA ASP A 44 6.89 6.64 -4.67
C ASP A 44 7.68 7.63 -3.78
N ASP A 45 7.46 7.58 -2.45
CA ASP A 45 7.95 8.63 -1.53
C ASP A 45 9.02 8.14 -0.53
N ARG A 46 9.64 6.96 -0.75
CA ARG A 46 10.60 6.37 0.18
C ARG A 46 11.72 5.65 -0.55
N HIS A 47 12.85 5.49 0.16
CA HIS A 47 14.09 4.82 -0.22
C HIS A 47 13.92 3.70 -1.26
N ALA A 48 14.70 3.73 -2.35
CA ALA A 48 14.62 2.82 -3.50
C ALA A 48 14.60 1.31 -3.14
N THR A 49 15.14 0.96 -1.97
CA THR A 49 15.11 -0.39 -1.41
C THR A 49 13.68 -0.86 -1.09
N LEU A 50 12.81 0.00 -0.56
CA LEU A 50 11.44 -0.37 -0.22
C LEU A 50 10.58 -0.60 -1.47
N THR A 51 10.77 0.26 -2.49
CA THR A 51 10.14 0.11 -3.80
C THR A 51 10.56 -1.22 -4.44
N SER A 52 11.82 -1.66 -4.26
CA SER A 52 12.29 -2.93 -4.81
C SER A 52 11.67 -4.17 -4.14
N GLU A 53 11.30 -4.11 -2.87
CA GLU A 53 10.68 -5.25 -2.17
C GLU A 53 9.16 -5.31 -2.39
N ILE A 54 8.51 -4.15 -2.39
CA ILE A 54 7.05 -4.02 -2.50
C ILE A 54 6.58 -4.14 -3.96
N CYS A 55 7.36 -3.65 -4.91
CA CYS A 55 7.07 -3.69 -6.34
C CYS A 55 7.71 -4.89 -7.02
N THR A 56 7.76 -6.05 -6.37
CA THR A 56 8.12 -7.31 -7.04
C THR A 56 6.88 -8.17 -7.24
N PRO A 57 6.79 -8.91 -8.36
CA PRO A 57 5.71 -9.86 -8.57
C PRO A 57 5.64 -10.88 -7.43
N PHE A 58 4.42 -11.25 -7.06
CA PHE A 58 4.15 -12.34 -6.13
C PHE A 58 4.07 -13.65 -6.93
N ALA A 59 4.75 -14.69 -6.44
CA ALA A 59 4.59 -16.05 -6.89
C ALA A 59 3.20 -16.60 -6.47
N ASN A 60 2.78 -17.70 -7.09
CA ASN A 60 1.51 -18.32 -6.75
C ASN A 60 1.53 -18.80 -5.29
N CYS A 61 0.45 -18.50 -4.55
CA CYS A 61 0.31 -18.77 -3.13
C CYS A 61 1.38 -18.09 -2.24
N GLU A 62 2.08 -17.08 -2.73
CA GLU A 62 3.04 -16.34 -1.92
C GLU A 62 2.32 -15.41 -0.94
N LEU A 63 2.73 -15.47 0.32
CA LEU A 63 2.26 -14.59 1.38
C LEU A 63 3.37 -13.61 1.75
N ARG A 64 3.05 -12.31 1.76
CA ARG A 64 3.92 -11.27 2.32
C ARG A 64 3.18 -10.50 3.39
N SER A 65 3.84 -10.32 4.52
CA SER A 65 3.38 -9.41 5.58
C SER A 65 3.93 -8.02 5.31
N MET A 66 3.09 -7.00 5.45
CA MET A 66 3.44 -5.61 5.20
C MET A 66 2.76 -4.71 6.22
N VAL A 67 3.42 -3.61 6.59
CA VAL A 67 2.87 -2.59 7.49
C VAL A 67 2.79 -1.28 6.71
N ILE A 68 1.58 -0.75 6.56
CA ILE A 68 1.32 0.53 5.93
C ILE A 68 1.15 1.57 7.04
N ILE A 69 1.93 2.64 6.99
CA ILE A 69 1.93 3.71 7.99
C ILE A 69 1.56 5.01 7.29
N ASP A 70 0.48 5.65 7.74
CA ASP A 70 0.18 7.02 7.33
C ASP A 70 1.09 7.99 8.09
N ARG A 71 2.06 8.54 7.38
CA ARG A 71 3.01 9.50 7.94
C ARG A 71 2.43 10.91 8.04
N SER A 72 1.29 11.21 7.41
CA SER A 72 0.68 12.54 7.47
C SER A 72 0.19 12.89 8.89
N LEU A 73 -0.10 11.88 9.71
CA LEU A 73 -0.45 11.99 11.13
C LEU A 73 0.76 12.11 12.07
N LEU A 74 1.99 11.87 11.58
CA LEU A 74 3.20 11.85 12.42
C LEU A 74 3.83 13.24 12.63
N GLY A 75 3.24 14.30 12.07
CA GLY A 75 3.85 15.64 12.02
C GLY A 75 2.92 16.79 12.42
N SER A 76 2.52 16.85 13.70
CA SER A 76 2.17 18.13 14.35
C SER A 76 2.53 18.21 15.84
N GLY A 77 3.24 17.22 16.38
CA GLY A 77 3.86 17.32 17.70
C GLY A 77 5.19 18.04 17.59
N SER A 78 5.19 19.35 17.78
CA SER A 78 6.43 20.10 18.03
C SER A 78 7.16 19.43 19.20
N SER A 79 8.38 18.96 18.96
CA SER A 79 9.31 18.55 20.01
C SER A 79 9.63 19.77 20.87
N THR A 80 8.88 20.00 21.93
CA THR A 80 9.30 20.89 23.02
C THR A 80 10.27 20.08 23.88
N THR A 81 11.57 20.22 23.58
CA THR A 81 12.62 19.86 24.54
C THR A 81 12.71 20.97 25.57
N ASP A 82 12.52 20.59 26.83
CA ASP A 82 12.84 21.38 28.03
C ASP A 82 14.37 21.37 28.26
#